data_AF-A0A961SH76-F1
#
_entry.id   AF-A0A961SH76-F1
#
_cell.length_a   1.000
_cell.length_b   1.000
_cell.length_c   1.000
_cell.angle_alpha   90.00
_cell.angle_beta   90.00
_cell.angle_gamma   90.00
#
_symmetry.space_group_name_H-M   'P 1'
#
loop_
_entity.id
_entity.type
_entity.pdbx_description
1 polymer ?
#
loop_
_entity_poly.entity_id
_entity_poly.type
_entity_poly.pdbx_seq_one_letter_code
_entity_poly.pdbx_strand_id
1 'polypeptide(L)' 'KKNWFNGVKMPAIAIRELDGSVREVRDFDYDDFTAALS' A
#
# COMPACT_ATOMS: atom_id res chain seq x y z
N LYS A 1 1.69 7.77 -11.34
CA LYS A 1 3.04 7.64 -10.74
C LYS A 1 2.85 7.23 -9.29
N LYS A 2 3.29 6.05 -8.84
CA LYS A 2 3.34 5.75 -7.40
C LYS A 2 4.34 6.73 -6.78
N ASN A 3 3.96 7.50 -5.78
CA ASN A 3 4.86 8.48 -5.15
C ASN A 3 4.93 8.25 -3.64
N TRP A 4 6.16 8.20 -3.13
CA TRP A 4 6.46 8.20 -1.70
C TRP A 4 6.86 9.61 -1.27
N PHE A 5 5.98 10.58 -1.54
CA PHE A 5 6.27 11.97 -1.25
C PHE A 5 6.54 12.15 0.25
N ASN A 6 7.68 12.74 0.59
CA ASN A 6 8.19 12.89 1.96
C ASN A 6 8.34 11.59 2.78
N GLY A 7 8.41 10.42 2.12
CA GLY A 7 8.53 9.13 2.82
C GLY A 7 7.31 8.74 3.65
N VAL A 8 6.14 9.35 3.38
CA VAL A 8 4.87 8.97 4.03
C VAL A 8 4.52 7.53 3.64
N LYS A 9 4.11 6.71 4.63
CA LYS A 9 3.71 5.32 4.39
C LYS A 9 2.64 5.26 3.30
N MET A 10 2.86 4.45 2.26
CA MET A 10 1.84 4.23 1.24
C MET A 10 0.61 3.54 1.86
N PRO A 11 -0.60 3.98 1.53
CA PRO A 11 -1.81 3.32 2.00
C PRO A 11 -1.93 1.92 1.41
N ALA A 12 -2.34 0.97 2.24
CA ALA A 12 -2.66 -0.38 1.81
C ALA A 12 -3.84 -0.40 0.83
N ILE A 13 -3.87 -1.39 -0.05
CA ILE A 13 -4.98 -1.67 -0.96
C ILE A 13 -5.84 -2.77 -0.31
N ALA A 14 -7.11 -2.48 -0.08
CA ALA A 14 -8.06 -3.43 0.45
C ALA A 14 -9.34 -3.50 -0.40
N ILE A 15 -10.00 -4.66 -0.38
CA ILE A 15 -11.29 -4.89 -1.03
C ILE A 15 -12.32 -5.16 0.04
N ARG A 16 -13.50 -4.55 -0.10
CA ARG A 16 -14.68 -4.93 0.67
C ARG A 16 -15.47 -5.95 -0.13
N GLU A 17 -15.62 -7.14 0.42
CA GLU A 17 -16.35 -8.25 -0.18
C GLU A 17 -17.87 -8.02 -0.05
N LEU A 18 -18.67 -8.83 -0.76
CA LEU A 18 -20.14 -8.68 -0.79
C LEU A 18 -20.80 -8.95 0.57
N ASP A 19 -20.16 -9.74 1.42
CA ASP A 19 -20.59 -10.00 2.80
C ASP A 19 -20.21 -8.87 3.78
N GLY A 20 -19.54 -7.83 3.28
CA GLY A 20 -19.10 -6.67 4.06
C GLY A 20 -17.74 -6.86 4.74
N SER A 21 -17.11 -8.03 4.65
CA SER A 21 -15.75 -8.23 5.16
C SER A 21 -14.74 -7.40 4.36
N VAL A 22 -13.67 -6.96 5.03
CA VAL A 22 -12.58 -6.22 4.39
C VAL A 22 -11.36 -7.12 4.34
N ARG A 23 -10.83 -7.32 3.15
CA ARG A 23 -9.62 -8.10 2.91
C ARG A 23 -8.53 -7.19 2.38
N GLU A 24 -7.41 -7.15 3.09
CA GLU A 24 -6.20 -6.51 2.59
C GLU A 24 -5.63 -7.31 1.42
N VAL A 25 -5.29 -6.62 0.34
CA VAL A 25 -4.74 -7.21 -0.89
C VAL A 25 -3.25 -6.92 -1.02
N ARG A 26 -2.81 -5.76 -0.51
CA ARG A 26 -1.40 -5.36 -0.50
C ARG A 26 -1.15 -4.31 0.56
N ASP A 27 -0.23 -4.59 1.48
CA ASP A 27 0.45 -3.56 2.28
C ASP A 27 1.73 -3.12 1.54
N PHE A 28 2.20 -1.92 1.87
CA PHE A 28 3.48 -1.42 1.41
C PHE A 28 4.38 -1.18 2.61
N ASP A 29 5.47 -1.92 2.67
CA ASP A 29 6.42 -1.86 3.77
C ASP A 29 7.64 -0.98 3.43
N TYR A 30 8.65 -1.04 4.29
CA TYR A 30 9.87 -0.27 4.11
C TYR A 30 10.68 -0.73 2.89
N ASP A 31 10.63 -2.01 2.55
CA ASP A 31 11.39 -2.56 1.42
C ASP A 31 10.79 -2.04 0.10
N ASP A 32 9.44 -1.95 0.00
CA ASP A 32 8.76 -1.29 -1.13
C ASP A 32 9.15 0.20 -1.27
N PHE A 33 9.40 0.90 -0.16
CA PHE A 33 9.87 2.29 -0.18
C PHE A 33 11.30 2.40 -0.73
N THR A 34 12.23 1.58 -0.21
CA THR A 34 13.64 1.62 -0.65
C THR A 34 13.78 1.28 -2.14
N ALA A 35 13.04 0.28 -2.63
CA ALA A 35 13.05 -0.12 -4.04
C ALA A 35 12.54 0.97 -4.98
N ALA A 36 11.71 1.90 -4.51
CA ALA A 36 11.15 2.99 -5.31
C ALA A 36 12.11 4.20 -5.46
N LEU A 37 13.28 4.18 -4.83
CA LEU A 37 14.28 5.26 -4.85
C LEU A 37 15.43 5.03 -5.84
N SER A 38 15.44 3.91 -6.56
CA SER A 38 16.50 3.53 -7.50
C SER A 38 16.13 3.70 -8.97
#